data_AF-A0AAU1BWW5-F1
#
_entry.id   AF-A0AAU1BWW5-F1
#
_cell.length_a   1.000
_cell.length_b   1.000
_cell.length_c   1.000
_cell.angle_alpha   90.00
_cell.angle_beta   90.00
_cell.angle_gamma   90.00
#
_symmetry.space_group_name_H-M   'P 1'
#
loop_
_entity.id
_entity.type
_entity.pdbx_description
1 polymer ?
#
loop_
_entity_poly.entity_id
_entity_poly.type
_entity_poly.pdbx_seq_one_letter_code
_entity_poly.pdbx_strand_id
1 'polypeptide(L)' 'MDKKLAAAIQRDNDLEDAGMHGDDRRTCWTHQTWAEECADNPMHTNPSVSHYPRPA' A
#
# COMPACT_ATOMS: atom_id res chain seq x y z
N MET A 1 9.48 9.66 -6.11
CA MET A 1 8.19 9.02 -6.40
C MET A 1 7.86 9.22 -7.88
N ASP A 2 7.65 8.15 -8.64
CA ASP A 2 7.30 8.24 -10.07
C ASP A 2 5.85 8.74 -10.24
N LYS A 3 5.55 9.48 -11.31
CA LYS A 3 4.19 9.97 -11.60
C LYS A 3 3.17 8.82 -11.74
N LYS A 4 3.59 7.67 -12.28
CA LYS A 4 2.75 6.47 -12.41
C LYS A 4 2.39 5.89 -11.05
N LEU A 5 3.36 5.87 -10.13
CA LEU A 5 3.17 5.38 -8.77
C LEU A 5 2.24 6.29 -7.98
N ALA A 6 2.40 7.62 -8.10
CA ALA A 6 1.48 8.57 -7.48
C ALA A 6 0.04 8.40 -7.99
N ALA A 7 -0.14 8.22 -9.30
CA ALA A 7 -1.46 7.97 -9.89
C ALA A 7 -2.05 6.62 -9.45
N ALA A 8 -1.23 5.58 -9.30
CA ALA A 8 -1.68 4.28 -8.80
C ALA A 8 -2.10 4.34 -7.33
N ILE A 9 -1.37 5.06 -6.48
CA ILE A 9 -1.75 5.27 -5.07
C ILE A 9 -3.08 6.02 -4.97
N GLN A 10 -3.28 7.05 -5.79
CA GLN A 10 -4.56 7.76 -5.81
C GLN A 10 -5.69 6.85 -6.26
N ARG A 11 -5.50 6.06 -7.32
CA ARG A 11 -6.50 5.07 -7.77
C ARG A 11 -6.84 4.07 -6.67
N ASP A 12 -5.85 3.54 -5.97
CA ASP A 12 -6.07 2.57 -4.89
C ASP A 12 -6.83 3.23 -3.73
N ASN A 13 -6.55 4.50 -3.39
CA ASN A 13 -7.34 5.25 -2.41
C ASN A 13 -8.81 5.41 -2.86
N ASP A 14 -9.04 5.80 -4.12
CA ASP A 14 -10.40 5.99 -4.65
C ASP A 14 -11.20 4.66 -4.64
N LEU A 15 -10.52 3.53 -4.88
CA LEU A 15 -11.12 2.20 -4.82
C LEU A 15 -11.40 1.76 -3.39
N GLU A 16 -10.50 2.02 -2.44
CA GLU A 16 -10.75 1.77 -1.01
C GLU A 16 -11.91 2.59 -0.48
N ASP A 17 -11.99 3.88 -0.87
CA ASP A 17 -13.12 4.75 -0.51
C ASP A 17 -14.44 4.24 -1.13
N ALA A 18 -14.37 3.48 -2.24
CA ALA A 18 -15.49 2.78 -2.85
C ALA A 18 -15.77 1.38 -2.24
N GLY A 19 -15.00 0.95 -1.24
CA GLY A 19 -15.19 -0.30 -0.50
C GLY A 19 -14.23 -1.45 -0.85
N MET A 20 -13.16 -1.20 -1.61
CA MET A 20 -12.08 -2.17 -1.83
C MET A 20 -11.35 -2.46 -0.51
N HIS A 21 -10.93 -3.71 -0.30
CA HIS A 21 -10.14 -4.07 0.88
C HIS A 21 -8.68 -3.60 0.70
N GLY A 22 -8.03 -3.22 1.79
CA GLY A 22 -6.63 -2.75 1.75
C GLY A 22 -5.63 -3.78 1.23
N ASP A 23 -5.93 -5.07 1.35
CA ASP A 23 -5.11 -6.16 0.81
C ASP A 23 -5.19 -6.27 -0.72
N ASP A 24 -6.21 -5.69 -1.36
CA ASP A 24 -6.36 -5.67 -2.81
C ASP A 24 -5.55 -4.54 -3.47
N ARG A 25 -4.91 -3.68 -2.67
CA ARG A 25 -4.07 -2.60 -3.18
C ARG A 25 -2.88 -3.17 -3.95
N ARG A 26 -2.55 -2.51 -5.06
CA ARG A 26 -1.32 -2.80 -5.81
C ARG A 26 -0.17 -1.90 -5.39
N THR A 27 -0.43 -0.97 -4.48
CA THR A 27 0.53 -0.02 -3.95
C THR A 27 0.60 -0.10 -2.43
N CYS A 28 1.80 0.07 -1.88
CA CYS A 28 1.96 0.34 -0.46
C CYS A 28 1.88 1.85 -0.24
N TRP A 29 0.83 2.31 0.45
CA TRP A 29 0.66 3.72 0.78
C TRP A 29 1.76 4.21 1.72
N THR A 30 2.08 3.45 2.78
CA THR A 30 3.06 3.83 3.81
C THR A 30 4.46 4.04 3.24
N HIS A 31 4.93 3.10 2.43
CA HIS A 31 6.28 3.15 1.84
C HIS A 31 6.29 3.86 0.48
N GLN A 32 5.13 4.30 -0.01
CA GLN A 32 4.99 4.98 -1.30
C GLN A 32 5.71 4.22 -2.43
N THR A 33 5.41 2.94 -2.60
CA THR A 33 6.02 2.04 -3.59
C THR A 33 5.02 0.98 -4.09
N TRP A 34 5.36 0.18 -5.10
CA TRP A 34 4.51 -0.93 -5.53
C TRP A 34 4.42 -2.00 -4.42
N ALA A 35 3.24 -2.58 -4.22
CA ALA A 35 3.01 -3.55 -3.15
C ALA A 35 3.92 -4.78 -3.29
N GLU A 36 4.19 -5.23 -4.52
CA GLU A 36 5.12 -6.34 -4.80
C GLU A 36 6.55 -6.04 -4.35
N GLU A 37 7.06 -4.84 -4.63
CA GLU A 37 8.40 -4.40 -4.19
C GLU A 37 8.46 -4.20 -2.67
N CYS A 38 7.32 -3.87 -2.07
CA CYS A 38 7.18 -3.69 -0.64
C CYS A 38 7.06 -5.00 0.13
N ALA A 39 6.49 -6.04 -0.49
CA ALA A 39 6.20 -7.31 0.16
C ALA A 39 7.45 -8.01 0.69
N ASP A 40 8.57 -7.88 -0.03
CA ASP A 40 9.87 -8.44 0.38
C ASP A 40 10.61 -7.58 1.42
N ASN A 41 10.07 -6.42 1.81
CA ASN A 41 10.69 -5.57 2.83
C ASN A 41 10.65 -6.27 4.20
N PRO A 42 11.74 -6.24 4.99
CA PRO A 42 11.77 -6.75 6.37
C PRO A 42 10.62 -6.29 7.26
N MET A 43 10.03 -5.11 6.99
CA MET A 43 8.86 -4.59 7.72
C MET A 43 7.56 -5.37 7.45
N HIS A 44 7.49 -6.14 6.36
CA HIS A 44 6.36 -6.98 5.99
C HIS A 44 6.62 -8.48 6.25
N THR A 45 7.87 -8.91 6.15
CA THR A 45 8.24 -10.32 6.35
C THR A 45 8.53 -10.66 7.81
N ASN A 46 8.77 -9.67 8.67
CA ASN A 46 9.01 -9.88 10.09
C ASN A 46 7.70 -9.84 10.90
N PRO A 47 7.24 -10.96 11.47
CA PRO A 47 5.98 -11.03 12.21
C PRO A 47 5.96 -10.21 13.51
N SER A 48 7.09 -9.65 13.96
CA SER A 48 7.13 -8.74 15.11
C SER A 48 6.83 -7.28 14.77
N VAL A 49 6.70 -6.93 13.49
CA VAL A 49 6.41 -5.56 13.04
C VAL A 49 4.92 -5.43 12.78
N SER A 50 4.21 -4.68 13.62
CA SER A 50 2.78 -4.40 13.47
C SER A 50 2.53 -3.65 12.15
N HIS A 51 1.74 -4.22 11.24
CA HIS A 51 1.25 -3.52 10.07
C HIS A 51 0.28 -2.42 10.50
N TYR A 52 0.66 -1.16 10.32
CA TYR A 52 -0.24 -0.05 10.59
C TYR A 52 -1.17 0.15 9.39
N PRO A 53 -2.49 0.00 9.56
CA PRO A 53 -3.43 0.35 8.50
C PRO A 53 -3.39 1.86 8.23
N ARG A 54 -3.84 2.24 7.03
CA ARG A 54 -4.02 3.65 6.65
C ARG A 54 -4.88 4.35 7.71
N PRO A 55 -4.49 5.54 8.23
CA PRO A 55 -5.38 6.34 9.05
C PRO A 55 -6.69 6.63 8.31
N ALA A 56 -7.81 6.58 9.04
CA ALA A 56 -9.14 6.88 8.53
C ALA A 56 -9.29 8.34 8.07
#